data_AF-A0A0S7BMA8-F1
#
_entry.id   AF-A0A0S7BMA8-F1
#
_cell.length_a   1.000
_cell.length_b   1.000
_cell.length_c   1.000
_cell.angle_alpha   90.00
_cell.angle_beta   90.00
_cell.angle_gamma   90.00
#
_symmetry.space_group_name_H-M   'P 1'
#
loop_
_entity.id
_entity.type
_entity.pdbx_description
1 polymer ?
#
loop_
_entity_poly.entity_id
_entity_poly.type
_entity_poly.pdbx_seq_one_letter_code
_entity_poly.pdbx_strand_id
1 'polypeptide(L)'
;MMRNLWKRIGWTTAYALGMGYLEAAVVVYLRGLLNITNATVELHGYMGIEIGREAATLVMLAAVGWLAGRNWRERGAYWAIAFGVWDMSYYLFLKVLIGWPESFLSPDVLFLIPVRWTGPVLAPVLISALMCVTAVLALVRLERGHELGLTGPRLFVGMMGGLLALFVFMSDALLALAAGRPDWNLLPPGEFRWPLFIMALILMAAPSLAAVWPESKKYEPQSEVNHGD
;
A
#
# COMPACT_ATOMS: atom_id res chain seq x y z
N MET A 1 15.89 12.49 19.70
CA MET A 1 15.85 11.95 18.33
C MET A 1 14.74 10.90 18.22
N MET A 2 14.94 9.65 18.71
CA MET A 2 13.94 8.55 18.66
C MET A 2 12.53 8.90 19.17
N ARG A 3 12.39 9.68 20.26
CA ARG A 3 11.08 10.11 20.77
C ARG A 3 10.27 10.92 19.73
N ASN A 4 10.93 11.72 18.91
CA ASN A 4 10.28 12.52 17.87
C ASN A 4 9.94 11.67 16.63
N LEU A 5 10.70 10.61 16.36
CA LEU A 5 10.35 9.61 15.34
C LEU A 5 9.05 8.89 15.73
N TRP A 6 8.98 8.31 16.93
CA TRP A 6 7.78 7.56 17.35
C TRP A 6 6.53 8.44 17.42
N LYS A 7 6.68 9.72 17.81
CA LYS A 7 5.58 10.69 17.72
C LYS A 7 5.06 10.87 16.30
N ARG A 8 5.97 11.04 15.32
CA ARG A 8 5.58 11.20 13.91
C ARG A 8 4.93 9.95 13.35
N ILE A 9 5.49 8.76 13.62
CA ILE A 9 4.87 7.48 13.26
C ILE A 9 3.47 7.40 13.88
N GLY A 10 3.33 7.69 15.18
CA GLY A 10 2.06 7.64 15.88
C GLY A 10 0.99 8.55 15.27
N TRP A 11 1.33 9.79 14.92
CA TRP A 11 0.40 10.71 14.25
C TRP A 11 0.05 10.29 12.83
N THR A 12 1.02 9.78 12.06
CA THR A 12 0.77 9.23 10.72
C THR A 12 -0.16 8.01 10.79
N THR A 13 0.05 7.12 11.74
CA THR A 13 -0.83 5.97 12.01
C THR A 13 -2.22 6.43 12.43
N ALA A 14 -2.33 7.39 13.36
CA ALA A 14 -3.61 7.91 13.81
C ALA A 14 -4.42 8.55 12.67
N TYR A 15 -3.76 9.33 11.81
CA TYR A 15 -4.37 9.88 10.61
C TYR A 15 -4.87 8.76 9.68
N ALA A 16 -4.03 7.78 9.38
CA ALA A 16 -4.36 6.68 8.47
C ALA A 16 -5.50 5.80 9.00
N LEU A 17 -5.54 5.52 10.31
CA LEU A 17 -6.65 4.85 10.99
C LEU A 17 -7.96 5.63 10.79
N GLY A 18 -7.94 6.94 11.06
CA GLY A 18 -9.11 7.81 10.89
C GLY A 18 -9.60 7.86 9.44
N MET A 19 -8.67 7.94 8.48
CA MET A 19 -9.02 7.87 7.06
C MET A 19 -9.57 6.51 6.64
N GLY A 20 -9.04 5.41 7.17
CA GLY A 20 -9.57 4.08 6.90
C GLY A 20 -11.01 3.91 7.40
N TYR A 21 -11.34 4.49 8.56
CA TYR A 21 -12.72 4.53 9.06
C TYR A 21 -13.62 5.37 8.17
N LEU A 22 -13.17 6.56 7.76
CA LEU A 22 -13.93 7.45 6.87
C LEU A 22 -14.30 6.72 5.57
N GLU A 23 -13.33 6.03 4.97
CA GLU A 23 -13.57 5.27 3.73
C GLU A 23 -14.52 4.10 3.94
N ALA A 24 -14.34 3.34 5.02
CA ALA A 24 -15.26 2.27 5.37
C ALA A 24 -16.69 2.80 5.57
N ALA A 25 -16.87 3.94 6.25
CA ALA A 25 -18.16 4.56 6.46
C ALA A 25 -18.82 4.99 5.14
N VAL A 26 -18.06 5.61 4.22
CA VAL A 26 -18.54 5.96 2.88
C VAL A 26 -19.01 4.71 2.12
N VAL A 27 -18.21 3.64 2.13
CA VAL A 27 -18.59 2.37 1.46
C VAL A 27 -19.83 1.75 2.10
N VAL A 28 -19.96 1.78 3.42
CA VAL A 28 -21.17 1.31 4.12
C VAL A 28 -22.41 2.10 3.71
N TYR A 29 -22.31 3.44 3.64
CA TYR A 29 -23.41 4.27 3.18
C TYR A 29 -23.77 4.01 1.72
N LEU A 30 -22.77 3.90 0.84
CA LEU A 30 -23.00 3.57 -0.58
C LEU A 30 -23.69 2.22 -0.72
N ARG A 31 -23.24 1.19 0.02
CA ARG A 31 -23.86 -0.13 -0.02
C ARG A 31 -25.31 -0.12 0.47
N GLY A 32 -25.58 0.60 1.55
CA GLY A 32 -26.93 0.75 2.10
C GLY A 32 -27.87 1.52 1.17
N LEU A 33 -27.43 2.65 0.63
CA LEU A 33 -28.26 3.52 -0.23
C LEU A 33 -28.53 2.92 -1.60
N LEU A 34 -27.56 2.18 -2.15
CA LEU A 34 -27.67 1.56 -3.48
C LEU A 34 -28.17 0.10 -3.42
N ASN A 35 -28.56 -0.40 -2.24
CA ASN A 35 -28.94 -1.80 -2.00
C ASN A 35 -27.91 -2.82 -2.54
N ILE A 36 -26.62 -2.48 -2.42
CA ILE A 36 -25.52 -3.33 -2.89
C ILE A 36 -25.26 -4.40 -1.83
N THR A 37 -25.74 -5.60 -2.11
CA THR A 37 -25.54 -6.77 -1.23
C THR A 37 -24.22 -7.49 -1.50
N ASN A 38 -23.66 -7.37 -2.71
CA ASN A 38 -22.44 -8.05 -3.15
C ASN A 38 -21.41 -7.07 -3.75
N ALA A 39 -20.13 -7.41 -3.74
CA ALA A 39 -19.02 -6.58 -4.24
C ALA A 39 -19.04 -6.30 -5.77
N THR A 40 -20.07 -6.74 -6.49
CA THR A 40 -20.13 -6.77 -7.96
C THR A 40 -21.18 -5.84 -8.57
N VAL A 41 -21.76 -4.92 -7.82
CA VAL A 41 -22.86 -4.08 -8.34
C VAL A 41 -22.37 -2.84 -9.09
N GLU A 42 -23.08 -2.53 -10.17
CA GLU A 42 -22.92 -1.33 -11.00
C GLU A 42 -23.16 -0.04 -10.21
N LEU A 43 -22.15 0.83 -10.15
CA LEU A 43 -22.27 2.20 -9.66
C LEU A 43 -22.90 3.08 -10.76
N HIS A 44 -24.19 2.89 -11.06
CA HIS A 44 -24.94 3.59 -12.10
C HIS A 44 -24.76 5.13 -12.01
N GLY A 45 -23.91 5.72 -12.86
CA GLY A 45 -23.66 7.16 -12.92
C GLY A 45 -22.68 7.73 -11.88
N TYR A 46 -22.27 6.96 -10.87
CA TYR A 46 -21.39 7.42 -9.78
C TYR A 46 -19.92 7.05 -9.95
N MET A 47 -19.57 6.29 -11.00
CA MET A 47 -18.21 5.80 -11.26
C MET A 47 -17.15 6.91 -11.24
N GLY A 48 -17.43 8.08 -11.84
CA GLY A 48 -16.50 9.20 -11.84
C GLY A 48 -16.23 9.78 -10.45
N ILE A 49 -17.23 9.74 -9.56
CA ILE A 49 -17.11 10.19 -8.17
C ILE A 49 -16.26 9.19 -7.38
N GLU A 50 -16.46 7.88 -7.58
CA GLU A 50 -15.67 6.85 -6.91
C GLU A 50 -14.19 6.89 -7.33
N ILE A 51 -13.92 7.06 -8.64
CA ILE A 51 -12.56 7.30 -9.13
C ILE A 51 -11.98 8.57 -8.52
N GLY A 52 -12.77 9.66 -8.43
CA GLY A 52 -12.35 10.90 -7.80
C GLY A 52 -12.02 10.73 -6.32
N ARG A 53 -12.81 9.95 -5.58
CA ARG A 53 -12.60 9.63 -4.16
C ARG A 53 -11.30 8.84 -3.97
N GLU A 54 -11.09 7.77 -4.73
CA GLU A 54 -9.85 6.99 -4.67
C GLU A 54 -8.62 7.84 -4.98
N ALA A 55 -8.69 8.67 -6.03
CA ALA A 55 -7.61 9.59 -6.37
C ALA A 55 -7.33 10.60 -5.25
N ALA A 56 -8.39 11.17 -4.63
CA ALA A 56 -8.25 12.08 -3.51
C ALA A 56 -7.59 11.40 -2.31
N THR A 57 -7.95 10.16 -2.01
CA THR A 57 -7.35 9.39 -0.90
C THR A 57 -5.87 9.11 -1.14
N LEU A 58 -5.47 8.75 -2.36
CA LEU A 58 -4.06 8.62 -2.72
C LEU A 58 -3.28 9.93 -2.51
N VAL A 59 -3.85 11.07 -2.91
CA VAL A 59 -3.25 12.40 -2.70
C VAL A 59 -3.13 12.73 -1.22
N MET A 60 -4.18 12.46 -0.43
CA MET A 60 -4.22 12.71 1.00
C MET A 60 -3.16 11.89 1.75
N LEU A 61 -3.02 10.60 1.44
CA LEU A 61 -1.99 9.72 2.02
C LEU A 61 -0.58 10.20 1.63
N ALA A 62 -0.38 10.59 0.37
CA ALA A 62 0.88 11.17 -0.09
C ALA A 62 1.22 12.47 0.65
N ALA A 63 0.24 13.37 0.81
CA ALA A 63 0.44 14.64 1.51
C ALA A 63 0.92 14.42 2.95
N VAL A 64 0.29 13.52 3.71
CA VAL A 64 0.71 13.23 5.09
C VAL A 64 2.10 12.60 5.15
N GLY A 65 2.45 11.72 4.20
CA GLY A 65 3.81 11.20 4.07
C GLY A 65 4.84 12.32 3.85
N TRP A 66 4.53 13.28 2.97
CA TRP A 66 5.41 14.41 2.67
C TRP A 66 5.58 15.40 3.82
N LEU A 67 4.51 15.61 4.60
CA LEU A 67 4.54 16.48 5.78
C LEU A 67 5.32 15.86 6.95
N ALA A 68 5.28 14.53 7.11
CA ALA A 68 5.95 13.84 8.22
C ALA A 68 7.45 13.65 8.02
N GLY A 69 7.90 13.46 6.78
CA GLY A 69 9.30 13.15 6.44
C GLY A 69 10.19 14.36 6.15
N ARG A 70 11.45 14.32 6.61
CA ARG A 70 12.43 15.40 6.39
C ARG A 70 13.07 15.40 5.01
N ASN A 71 13.27 14.22 4.43
CA ASN A 71 13.89 13.99 3.13
C ASN A 71 13.05 13.01 2.30
N TRP A 72 13.38 12.81 1.03
CA TRP A 72 12.57 11.97 0.13
C TRP A 72 12.42 10.52 0.62
N ARG A 73 13.44 9.95 1.28
CA ARG A 73 13.42 8.59 1.82
C ARG A 73 12.48 8.48 3.01
N GLU A 74 12.56 9.41 3.96
CA GLU A 74 11.64 9.49 5.09
C GLU A 74 10.20 9.72 4.61
N ARG A 75 9.99 10.62 3.64
CA ARG A 75 8.65 10.93 3.10
C ARG A 75 8.00 9.71 2.45
N GLY A 76 8.77 8.97 1.64
CA GLY A 76 8.31 7.71 1.05
C GLY A 76 7.97 6.65 2.12
N ALA A 77 8.75 6.56 3.20
CA ALA A 77 8.46 5.64 4.29
C ALA A 77 7.19 6.04 5.07
N TYR A 78 6.99 7.32 5.39
CA TYR A 78 5.74 7.76 6.04
C TYR A 78 4.52 7.58 5.14
N TRP A 79 4.65 7.82 3.83
CA TRP A 79 3.59 7.50 2.87
C TRP A 79 3.27 6.00 2.88
N ALA A 80 4.28 5.13 2.90
CA ALA A 80 4.08 3.69 2.94
C ALA A 80 3.40 3.21 4.24
N ILE A 81 3.73 3.82 5.38
CA ILE A 81 3.00 3.60 6.65
C ILE A 81 1.55 4.06 6.52
N ALA A 82 1.33 5.29 6.02
CA ALA A 82 -0.01 5.83 5.87
C ALA A 82 -0.88 4.95 4.97
N PHE A 83 -0.37 4.55 3.81
CA PHE A 83 -1.05 3.66 2.87
C PHE A 83 -1.35 2.30 3.47
N GLY A 84 -0.35 1.62 4.04
CA GLY A 84 -0.54 0.27 4.58
C GLY A 84 -1.47 0.24 5.80
N VAL A 85 -1.38 1.24 6.70
CA VAL A 85 -2.31 1.35 7.83
C VAL A 85 -3.72 1.66 7.35
N TRP A 86 -3.89 2.60 6.42
CA TRP A 86 -5.19 2.96 5.85
C TRP A 86 -5.89 1.74 5.24
N ASP A 87 -5.19 1.00 4.39
CA ASP A 87 -5.72 -0.17 3.68
C ASP A 87 -6.14 -1.28 4.65
N MET A 88 -5.29 -1.64 5.62
CA MET A 88 -5.67 -2.62 6.65
C MET A 88 -6.82 -2.13 7.54
N SER A 89 -6.87 -0.83 7.84
CA SER A 89 -7.91 -0.24 8.68
C SER A 89 -9.26 -0.24 7.98
N TYR A 90 -9.29 0.02 6.68
CA TYR A 90 -10.48 -0.05 5.85
C TYR A 90 -11.17 -1.42 6.01
N TYR A 91 -10.41 -2.51 5.83
CA TYR A 91 -10.92 -3.87 6.03
C TYR A 91 -11.34 -4.17 7.47
N LEU A 92 -10.57 -3.69 8.45
CA LEU A 92 -10.92 -3.82 9.87
C LEU A 92 -12.26 -3.16 10.18
N PHE A 93 -12.47 -1.92 9.74
CA PHE A 93 -13.70 -1.20 10.02
C PHE A 93 -14.89 -1.74 9.24
N LEU A 94 -14.73 -2.17 7.99
CA LEU A 94 -15.80 -2.90 7.30
C LEU A 94 -16.20 -4.17 8.05
N LYS A 95 -15.23 -4.90 8.64
CA LYS A 95 -15.51 -6.13 9.39
C LYS A 95 -16.35 -5.83 10.63
N VAL A 96 -16.05 -4.74 11.31
CA VAL A 96 -16.78 -4.29 12.50
C VAL A 96 -18.17 -3.76 12.15
N LEU A 97 -18.29 -2.96 11.08
CA LEU A 97 -19.53 -2.25 10.76
C LEU A 97 -20.58 -3.13 10.08
N ILE A 98 -20.16 -4.00 9.16
CA ILE A 98 -21.06 -4.79 8.31
C ILE A 98 -20.65 -6.26 8.20
N GLY A 99 -19.70 -6.74 8.99
CA GLY A 99 -19.28 -8.14 8.99
C GLY A 99 -18.42 -8.57 7.80
N TRP A 100 -18.09 -7.65 6.89
CA TRP A 100 -17.33 -7.89 5.66
C TRP A 100 -15.84 -7.55 5.84
N PRO A 101 -14.87 -8.35 5.38
CA PRO A 101 -15.05 -9.57 4.60
C PRO A 101 -15.42 -10.77 5.46
N GLU A 102 -16.11 -11.75 4.89
CA GLU A 102 -16.46 -13.01 5.58
C GLU A 102 -15.20 -13.81 5.96
N SER A 103 -14.22 -13.84 5.04
CA SER A 103 -12.91 -14.46 5.25
C SER A 103 -11.82 -13.62 4.58
N PHE A 104 -10.55 -13.87 4.90
CA PHE A 104 -9.42 -13.23 4.21
C PHE A 104 -9.35 -13.58 2.71
N LEU A 105 -10.01 -14.64 2.26
CA LEU A 105 -10.05 -15.05 0.86
C LEU A 105 -11.27 -14.51 0.11
N SER A 106 -12.15 -13.77 0.79
CA SER A 106 -13.30 -13.14 0.14
C SER A 106 -12.81 -12.19 -0.97
N PRO A 107 -13.36 -12.30 -2.19
CA PRO A 107 -12.95 -11.44 -3.30
C PRO A 107 -13.48 -10.02 -3.11
N ASP A 108 -12.71 -9.05 -3.56
CA ASP A 108 -13.02 -7.62 -3.44
C ASP A 108 -12.56 -6.82 -4.67
N VAL A 109 -13.07 -5.60 -4.78
CA VAL A 109 -12.58 -4.56 -5.68
C VAL A 109 -11.65 -3.66 -4.90
N LEU A 110 -10.36 -3.76 -5.20
CA LEU A 110 -9.32 -3.11 -4.39
C LEU A 110 -9.18 -1.63 -4.73
N PHE A 111 -9.23 -1.31 -6.03
CA PHE A 111 -9.09 0.03 -6.62
C PHE A 111 -9.76 0.02 -8.00
N LEU A 112 -10.08 1.21 -8.51
CA LEU A 112 -10.62 1.47 -9.84
C LEU A 112 -9.60 2.15 -10.78
N ILE A 113 -8.50 2.67 -10.25
CA ILE A 113 -7.47 3.39 -11.00
C ILE A 113 -6.24 2.49 -11.26
N PRO A 114 -5.68 2.44 -12.49
CA PRO A 114 -6.17 3.05 -13.73
C PRO A 114 -7.32 2.24 -14.38
N VAL A 115 -7.44 0.97 -14.00
CA VAL A 115 -8.53 0.06 -14.33
C VAL A 115 -8.96 -0.65 -13.05
N ARG A 116 -10.02 -1.45 -13.08
CA ARG A 116 -10.51 -2.21 -11.92
C ARG A 116 -9.48 -3.24 -11.44
N TRP A 117 -9.18 -3.22 -10.15
CA TRP A 117 -8.30 -4.17 -9.46
C TRP A 117 -9.16 -5.15 -8.69
N THR A 118 -8.96 -6.44 -8.92
CA THR A 118 -9.70 -7.51 -8.27
C THR A 118 -8.76 -8.45 -7.54
N GLY A 119 -9.18 -8.92 -6.36
CA GLY A 119 -8.41 -9.89 -5.60
C GLY A 119 -9.01 -10.23 -4.25
N PRO A 120 -8.51 -11.29 -3.59
CA PRO A 120 -8.89 -11.62 -2.22
C PRO A 120 -8.30 -10.59 -1.26
N VAL A 121 -9.04 -10.24 -0.20
CA VAL A 121 -8.61 -9.25 0.82
C VAL A 121 -7.22 -9.53 1.42
N LEU A 122 -6.82 -10.80 1.51
CA LEU A 122 -5.50 -11.18 1.99
C LEU A 122 -4.36 -10.56 1.17
N ALA A 123 -4.53 -10.44 -0.15
CA ALA A 123 -3.47 -9.97 -1.05
C ALA A 123 -3.03 -8.51 -0.77
N PRO A 124 -3.93 -7.50 -0.78
CA PRO A 124 -3.54 -6.13 -0.40
C PRO A 124 -3.06 -6.05 1.06
N VAL A 125 -3.68 -6.80 2.00
CA VAL A 125 -3.25 -6.82 3.41
C VAL A 125 -1.79 -7.27 3.56
N LEU A 126 -1.34 -8.28 2.79
CA LEU A 126 0.06 -8.74 2.81
C LEU A 126 1.02 -7.68 2.27
N ILE A 127 0.65 -6.97 1.21
CA ILE A 127 1.45 -5.86 0.66
C ILE A 127 1.51 -4.71 1.67
N SER A 128 0.37 -4.35 2.26
CA SER A 128 0.24 -3.30 3.29
C SER A 128 1.07 -3.61 4.53
N ALA A 129 1.08 -4.86 4.99
CA ALA A 129 1.95 -5.31 6.09
C ALA A 129 3.43 -5.18 5.74
N LEU A 130 3.84 -5.62 4.54
CA LEU A 130 5.23 -5.48 4.06
C LEU A 130 5.65 -4.02 3.98
N MET A 131 4.81 -3.14 3.44
CA MET A 131 5.03 -1.70 3.36
C MET A 131 5.24 -1.09 4.74
N CYS A 132 4.37 -1.38 5.70
CA CYS A 132 4.48 -0.89 7.07
C CYS A 132 5.78 -1.37 7.75
N VAL A 133 6.08 -2.67 7.68
CA VAL A 133 7.28 -3.24 8.31
C VAL A 133 8.55 -2.63 7.73
N THR A 134 8.68 -2.61 6.40
CA THR A 134 9.87 -2.08 5.73
C THR A 134 10.04 -0.59 5.96
N ALA A 135 8.94 0.19 5.98
CA ALA A 135 8.97 1.62 6.24
C ALA A 135 9.38 1.94 7.69
N VAL A 136 8.85 1.23 8.69
CA VAL A 136 9.25 1.44 10.09
C VAL A 136 10.73 1.10 10.27
N LEU A 137 11.20 -0.02 9.71
CA LEU A 137 12.62 -0.40 9.75
C LEU A 137 13.50 0.66 9.06
N ALA A 138 13.08 1.17 7.89
CA ALA A 138 13.79 2.24 7.19
C ALA A 138 13.90 3.51 8.03
N LEU A 139 12.79 3.97 8.63
CA LEU A 139 12.78 5.18 9.46
C LEU A 139 13.65 5.03 10.71
N VAL A 140 13.61 3.88 11.38
CA VAL A 140 14.47 3.60 12.54
C VAL A 140 15.94 3.62 12.14
N ARG A 141 16.28 3.09 10.96
CA ARG A 141 17.65 3.08 10.44
C ARG A 141 18.14 4.48 10.10
N LEU A 142 17.32 5.28 9.41
CA LEU A 142 17.60 6.67 9.06
C LEU A 142 17.76 7.56 10.30
N GLU A 143 16.88 7.42 11.31
CA GLU A 143 16.97 8.20 12.55
C GLU A 143 18.20 7.81 13.40
N ARG A 144 18.77 6.62 13.19
CA ARG A 144 20.07 6.19 13.77
C ARG A 144 21.28 6.70 12.98
N GLY A 145 21.09 7.47 11.90
CA GLY A 145 22.16 7.99 11.06
C GLY A 145 22.75 6.98 10.07
N HIS A 146 22.12 5.82 9.89
CA HIS A 146 22.58 4.83 8.91
C HIS A 146 21.90 5.05 7.55
N GLU A 147 22.64 4.78 6.48
CA GLU A 147 22.08 4.77 5.14
C GLU A 147 21.27 3.49 4.87
N LEU A 148 20.28 3.63 3.98
CA LEU A 148 19.53 2.49 3.45
C LEU A 148 20.35 1.81 2.35
N GLY A 149 20.36 0.48 2.32
CA GLY A 149 21.02 -0.31 1.28
C GLY A 149 20.26 -0.32 -0.05
N LEU A 150 19.85 0.85 -0.55
CA LEU A 150 19.12 1.02 -1.80
C LEU A 150 20.10 0.96 -2.97
N THR A 151 20.29 -0.23 -3.54
CA THR A 151 21.08 -0.42 -4.76
C THR A 151 20.17 -0.44 -5.99
N GLY A 152 20.69 -0.04 -7.15
CA GLY A 152 19.96 -0.10 -8.42
C GLY A 152 19.32 -1.48 -8.68
N PRO A 153 20.04 -2.61 -8.51
CA PRO A 153 19.45 -3.93 -8.64
C PRO A 153 18.31 -4.22 -7.66
N ARG A 154 18.44 -3.82 -6.38
CA ARG A 154 17.38 -4.04 -5.37
C ARG A 154 16.12 -3.24 -5.73
N LEU A 155 16.30 -1.99 -6.16
CA LEU A 155 15.19 -1.15 -6.62
C LEU A 155 14.51 -1.73 -7.86
N PHE A 156 15.29 -2.21 -8.83
CA PHE A 156 14.76 -2.82 -10.04
C PHE A 156 13.96 -4.09 -9.74
N VAL A 157 14.48 -5.00 -8.93
CA VAL A 157 13.78 -6.24 -8.54
C VAL A 157 12.49 -5.92 -7.77
N GLY A 158 12.55 -4.99 -6.81
CA GLY A 158 11.38 -4.54 -6.06
C GLY A 158 10.31 -3.92 -6.97
N MET A 159 10.73 -3.09 -7.94
CA MET A 159 9.84 -2.49 -8.93
C MET A 159 9.18 -3.54 -9.83
N MET A 160 9.93 -4.56 -10.29
CA MET A 160 9.36 -5.66 -11.06
C MET A 160 8.36 -6.47 -10.24
N GLY A 161 8.63 -6.69 -8.95
CA GLY A 161 7.67 -7.28 -8.02
C GLY A 161 6.38 -6.45 -7.90
N GLY A 162 6.50 -5.13 -7.74
CA GLY A 162 5.36 -4.22 -7.69
C GLY A 162 4.53 -4.24 -8.98
N LEU A 163 5.18 -4.13 -10.15
CA LEU A 163 4.52 -4.20 -11.45
C LEU A 163 3.83 -5.55 -11.68
N LEU A 164 4.43 -6.65 -11.21
CA LEU A 164 3.81 -7.97 -11.30
C LEU A 164 2.58 -8.07 -10.39
N ALA A 165 2.63 -7.55 -9.16
CA ALA A 165 1.46 -7.51 -8.27
C ALA A 165 0.33 -6.69 -8.89
N LEU A 166 0.65 -5.51 -9.42
CA LEU A 166 -0.29 -4.66 -10.16
C LEU A 166 -0.91 -5.42 -11.34
N PHE A 167 -0.08 -6.08 -12.15
CA PHE A 167 -0.57 -6.90 -13.26
C PHE A 167 -1.52 -7.99 -12.78
N VAL A 168 -1.21 -8.69 -11.69
CA VAL A 168 -2.09 -9.75 -11.15
C VAL A 168 -3.46 -9.18 -10.78
N PHE A 169 -3.51 -8.05 -10.06
CA PHE A 169 -4.76 -7.39 -9.67
C PHE A 169 -5.57 -6.88 -10.85
N MET A 170 -4.89 -6.39 -11.90
CA MET A 170 -5.55 -5.82 -13.08
C MET A 170 -5.81 -6.87 -14.19
N SER A 171 -5.33 -8.11 -14.04
CA SER A 171 -5.25 -9.06 -15.16
C SER A 171 -6.60 -9.36 -15.79
N ASP A 172 -7.66 -9.50 -15.00
CA ASP A 172 -9.02 -9.75 -15.50
C ASP A 172 -9.52 -8.57 -16.36
N ALA A 173 -9.38 -7.34 -15.85
CA ALA A 173 -9.80 -6.12 -16.54
C ALA A 173 -8.97 -5.87 -17.82
N LEU A 174 -7.65 -6.09 -17.76
CA LEU A 174 -6.75 -5.89 -18.90
C LEU A 174 -7.02 -6.89 -20.02
N LEU A 175 -7.22 -8.17 -19.68
CA LEU A 175 -7.52 -9.21 -20.67
C LEU A 175 -8.87 -8.97 -21.33
N ALA A 176 -9.86 -8.52 -20.56
CA ALA A 176 -11.17 -8.15 -21.11
C ALA A 176 -11.08 -6.96 -22.05
N LEU A 177 -10.36 -5.91 -21.66
CA LEU A 177 -10.12 -4.74 -22.51
C LEU A 177 -9.40 -5.13 -23.81
N ALA A 178 -8.38 -6.00 -23.73
CA ALA A 178 -7.67 -6.53 -24.89
C ALA A 178 -8.57 -7.38 -25.80
N ALA A 179 -9.57 -8.06 -25.24
CA ALA A 179 -10.59 -8.81 -25.98
C ALA A 179 -11.73 -7.93 -26.54
N GLY A 180 -11.69 -6.60 -26.35
CA GLY A 180 -12.73 -5.69 -26.82
C GLY A 180 -14.06 -5.80 -26.06
N ARG A 181 -14.03 -6.36 -24.84
CA ARG A 181 -15.21 -6.54 -23.99
C ARG A 181 -15.70 -5.18 -23.45
N PRO A 182 -16.93 -4.73 -23.76
CA PRO A 182 -17.45 -3.45 -23.27
C PRO A 182 -17.74 -3.48 -21.76
N ASP A 183 -17.89 -4.67 -21.17
CA ASP A 183 -18.18 -4.95 -19.77
C ASP A 183 -16.92 -5.14 -18.90
N TRP A 184 -15.72 -4.78 -19.39
CA TRP A 184 -14.44 -5.00 -18.70
C TRP A 184 -14.40 -4.48 -17.25
N ASN A 185 -15.17 -3.42 -16.96
CA ASN A 185 -15.26 -2.77 -15.66
C ASN A 185 -16.30 -3.42 -14.73
N LEU A 186 -17.08 -4.39 -15.21
CA LEU A 186 -18.18 -5.05 -14.48
C LEU A 186 -17.94 -6.54 -14.26
N LEU A 187 -16.80 -7.05 -14.70
CA LEU A 187 -16.51 -8.47 -14.60
C LEU A 187 -16.47 -8.92 -13.13
N PRO A 188 -17.10 -10.07 -12.82
CA PRO A 188 -16.87 -10.71 -11.54
C PRO A 188 -15.39 -11.06 -11.41
N PRO A 189 -14.81 -11.01 -10.19
CA PRO A 189 -13.44 -11.44 -9.96
C PRO A 189 -13.24 -12.86 -10.48
N GLY A 190 -12.24 -13.06 -11.34
CA GLY A 190 -11.83 -14.39 -11.80
C GLY A 190 -11.08 -15.16 -10.71
N GLU A 191 -10.55 -16.33 -11.07
CA GLU A 191 -9.65 -17.05 -10.17
C GLU A 191 -8.37 -16.24 -9.92
N PHE A 192 -8.12 -15.93 -8.66
CA PHE A 192 -6.95 -15.14 -8.29
C PHE A 192 -5.65 -15.91 -8.54
N ARG A 193 -4.70 -15.28 -9.25
CA ARG A 193 -3.43 -15.87 -9.69
C ARG A 193 -2.40 -15.95 -8.56
N TRP A 194 -2.69 -16.72 -7.52
CA TRP A 194 -1.85 -16.88 -6.32
C TRP A 194 -0.37 -17.14 -6.59
N PRO A 195 0.04 -18.04 -7.50
CA PRO A 195 1.47 -18.28 -7.75
C PRO A 195 2.22 -17.03 -8.24
N LEU A 196 1.61 -16.24 -9.13
CA LEU A 196 2.19 -14.99 -9.62
C LEU A 196 2.21 -13.92 -8.52
N PHE A 197 1.15 -13.86 -7.71
CA PHE A 197 1.11 -12.94 -6.57
C PHE A 197 2.18 -13.25 -5.52
N ILE A 198 2.38 -14.52 -5.16
CA ILE A 198 3.43 -14.95 -4.23
C ILE A 198 4.81 -14.60 -4.79
N MET A 199 5.04 -14.83 -6.07
CA MET A 199 6.27 -14.43 -6.75
C MET A 199 6.48 -12.91 -6.65
N ALA A 200 5.44 -12.12 -6.95
CA ALA A 200 5.48 -10.66 -6.82
C ALA A 200 5.82 -10.22 -5.38
N LEU A 201 5.18 -10.83 -4.38
CA LEU A 201 5.41 -10.54 -2.98
C LEU A 201 6.84 -10.85 -2.56
N ILE A 202 7.43 -11.97 -3.01
CA ILE A 202 8.83 -12.32 -2.76
C ILE A 202 9.77 -11.29 -3.42
N LEU A 203 9.51 -10.92 -4.67
CA LEU A 203 10.30 -9.94 -5.42
C LEU A 203 10.24 -8.54 -4.79
N MET A 204 9.14 -8.18 -4.12
CA MET A 204 9.05 -6.97 -3.31
C MET A 204 9.75 -7.12 -1.96
N ALA A 205 9.51 -8.22 -1.25
CA ALA A 205 9.95 -8.41 0.13
C ALA A 205 11.47 -8.59 0.25
N ALA A 206 12.07 -9.45 -0.57
CA ALA A 206 13.49 -9.77 -0.45
C ALA A 206 14.41 -8.53 -0.57
N PRO A 207 14.32 -7.68 -1.63
CA PRO A 207 15.18 -6.51 -1.75
C PRO A 207 14.84 -5.40 -0.75
N SER A 208 13.56 -5.20 -0.41
CA SER A 208 13.15 -4.16 0.53
C SER A 208 13.61 -4.47 1.96
N LEU A 209 13.43 -5.71 2.41
CA LEU A 209 13.93 -6.16 3.70
C LEU A 209 15.46 -6.14 3.76
N ALA A 210 16.15 -6.59 2.70
CA ALA A 210 17.61 -6.52 2.64
C ALA A 210 18.16 -5.08 2.63
N ALA A 211 17.39 -4.10 2.14
CA ALA A 211 17.80 -2.69 2.15
C ALA A 211 17.69 -2.03 3.53
N VAL A 212 16.81 -2.55 4.40
CA VAL A 212 16.55 -1.99 5.73
C VAL A 212 17.08 -2.87 6.87
N TRP A 213 17.52 -4.09 6.56
CA TRP A 213 18.03 -5.04 7.55
C TRP A 213 19.21 -4.43 8.33
N PRO A 214 19.32 -4.69 9.64
CA PRO A 214 20.44 -4.20 10.43
C PRO A 214 21.73 -4.96 10.04
N GLU A 215 22.47 -4.50 9.03
CA GLU A 215 23.88 -4.88 8.92
C GLU A 215 24.70 -4.14 9.99
N SER A 216 25.57 -4.88 10.69
CA SER A 216 26.31 -4.48 11.89
C SER A 216 27.45 -3.48 11.67
N LYS A 217 27.61 -2.92 10.46
CA LYS A 217 28.69 -1.97 10.21
C LYS A 217 28.35 -0.61 10.81
N LYS A 218 28.92 -0.35 11.99
CA LYS A 218 29.07 0.98 12.57
C LYS A 218 29.72 1.89 11.51
N TYR A 219 29.13 3.05 11.30
CA TYR A 219 29.83 4.16 10.68
C TYR A 219 31.00 4.55 11.60
N GLU A 220 32.24 4.29 11.18
CA GLU A 220 33.42 4.91 11.77
C GLU A 220 33.60 6.26 11.08
N PRO A 221 33.46 7.39 11.79
CA PRO A 221 33.79 8.68 11.22
C PRO A 221 35.26 8.65 10.81
N GLN A 222 35.55 9.07 9.57
CA GLN A 222 36.92 9.26 9.10
C GLN A 222 37.65 10.15 10.11
N SER A 223 38.62 9.58 10.82
CA SER A 223 39.58 10.35 11.59
C SER A 223 40.24 11.33 10.62
N GLU A 224 40.11 12.63 10.89
CA GLU A 224 40.91 13.66 10.24
C GLU A 224 42.36 13.18 10.24
N VAL A 225 42.88 12.93 9.03
CA VAL A 225 44.30 12.70 8.82
C VAL A 225 44.97 14.02 9.18
N ASN A 226 45.48 14.09 10.40
CA ASN A 226 46.25 15.22 10.87
C ASN A 226 47.60 15.17 10.15
N HIS A 227 47.67 15.76 8.96
CA HIS A 227 48.93 16.14 8.34
C HIS A 227 49.42 17.40 9.06
N GLY A 228 50.17 17.19 10.14
CA GLY A 228 50.93 18.22 10.82
C GLY A 228 52.38 17.79 10.90
N ASP A 229 53.22 18.46 10.12
CA ASP A 229 54.68 18.42 10.08
C ASP A 229 55.34 18.77 11.42
#